data_AF-A0A2E3U3X2-F1
#
_entry.id   AF-A0A2E3U3X2-F1
#
_cell.length_a   1.000
_cell.length_b   1.000
_cell.length_c   1.000
_cell.angle_alpha   90.00
_cell.angle_beta   90.00
_cell.angle_gamma   90.00
#
_symmetry.space_group_name_H-M   'P 1'
#
loop_
_entity.id
_entity.type
_entity.pdbx_description
1 polymer ?
#
loop_
_entity_poly.entity_id
_entity_poly.type
_entity_poly.pdbx_seq_one_letter_code
_entity_poly.pdbx_strand_id
1 'polypeptide(L)' 'MLIRIFRFTQLAGVLLTLTGSLGLALGFIGLINLDTFAFGITAGVRVVGTLAITGCLLGAIGCFGLEYNNVSS' A
#
# COMPACT_ATOMS: atom_id res chain seq x y z
N MET A 1 18.70 1.78 7.36
CA MET A 1 17.93 0.57 6.94
C MET A 1 16.49 0.90 6.57
N LEU A 2 15.82 1.80 7.32
CA LEU A 2 14.43 2.25 7.08
C LEU A 2 14.16 2.85 5.68
N ILE A 3 15.06 3.68 5.15
CA ILE A 3 14.99 4.25 3.79
C ILE A 3 14.91 3.17 2.69
N ARG A 4 15.50 2.00 2.95
CA ARG A 4 15.52 0.88 2.00
C ARG A 4 14.15 0.19 1.96
N ILE A 5 13.49 0.07 3.12
CA ILE A 5 12.14 -0.49 3.25
C ILE A 5 11.10 0.46 2.63
N PHE A 6 11.24 1.77 2.86
CA PHE A 6 10.34 2.77 2.27
C PHE A 6 10.35 2.74 0.73
N ARG A 7 11.53 2.56 0.12
CA ARG A 7 11.63 2.35 -1.34
C ARG A 7 10.94 1.07 -1.81
N PHE A 8 11.01 -0.01 -1.04
CA PHE A 8 10.32 -1.27 -1.36
C PHE A 8 8.81 -1.11 -1.33
N THR A 9 8.26 -0.44 -0.30
CA THR A 9 6.83 -0.15 -0.21
C THR A 9 6.37 0.75 -1.36
N GLN A 10 7.17 1.75 -1.74
CA GLN A 10 6.82 2.62 -2.86
C GLN A 10 6.79 1.87 -4.20
N LEU A 11 7.77 0.98 -4.44
CA LEU A 11 7.81 0.13 -5.63
C LEU A 11 6.63 -0.85 -5.68
N ALA A 12 6.29 -1.46 -4.54
CA ALA A 12 5.15 -2.36 -4.42
C ALA A 12 3.83 -1.63 -4.66
N GLY A 13 3.69 -0.39 -4.17
CA GLY A 13 2.51 0.46 -4.41
C GLY A 13 2.33 0.82 -5.89
N VAL A 14 3.42 1.15 -6.59
CA VAL A 14 3.42 1.39 -8.04
C VAL A 14 3.01 0.13 -8.80
N LEU A 15 3.59 -1.03 -8.47
CA LEU A 15 3.24 -2.31 -9.10
C LEU A 15 1.77 -2.70 -8.87
N LEU A 16 1.26 -2.51 -7.65
CA LEU A 16 -0.17 -2.74 -7.33
C LEU A 16 -1.09 -1.80 -8.10
N THR A 17 -0.71 -0.53 -8.21
CA THR A 17 -1.49 0.47 -8.95
C THR A 17 -1.51 0.13 -10.45
N LEU A 18 -0.37 -0.30 -10.99
CA LEU A 18 -0.26 -0.73 -12.39
C LEU A 18 -1.18 -1.94 -12.64
N THR A 19 -1.08 -3.00 -11.83
CA THR A 19 -1.91 -4.20 -11.98
C THR A 19 -3.40 -3.92 -11.75
N GLY A 20 -3.75 -3.08 -10.78
CA GLY A 20 -5.13 -2.65 -10.52
C GLY A 20 -5.73 -1.84 -11.68
N SER A 21 -4.96 -0.91 -12.25
CA SER A 21 -5.40 -0.12 -13.41
C SER A 21 -5.57 -0.96 -14.68
N LEU A 22 -4.69 -1.93 -14.91
CA LEU A 22 -4.87 -2.93 -15.99
C LEU A 22 -6.13 -3.78 -15.76
N GLY A 23 -6.37 -4.24 -14.54
CA GLY A 23 -7.58 -4.98 -14.19
C GLY A 23 -8.85 -4.16 -14.42
N LEU A 24 -8.86 -2.87 -14.04
CA LEU A 24 -9.96 -1.95 -14.34
C LEU A 24 -10.16 -1.76 -15.84
N ALA A 25 -9.08 -1.59 -16.61
CA ALA A 25 -9.15 -1.41 -18.05
C ALA A 25 -9.74 -2.64 -18.76
N LEU A 26 -9.35 -3.86 -18.33
CA LEU A 26 -9.97 -5.10 -18.82
C LEU A 26 -11.43 -5.24 -18.39
N GLY A 27 -11.78 -4.78 -17.18
CA GLY A 27 -13.16 -4.72 -16.67
C GLY A 27 -14.05 -3.77 -17.49
N PHE A 28 -13.53 -2.59 -17.83
CA PHE A 28 -14.24 -1.57 -18.60
C PHE A 28 -14.51 -1.98 -20.05
N ILE A 29 -13.65 -2.84 -20.61
CA ILE A 29 -13.83 -3.46 -21.92
C ILE A 29 -14.98 -4.50 -21.95
N GLY A 30 -15.60 -4.78 -20.80
CA GLY A 30 -16.82 -5.59 -20.71
C GLY A 30 -16.58 -7.11 -20.73
N LEU A 31 -15.33 -7.55 -20.62
CA LEU A 31 -14.97 -8.97 -20.54
C LEU A 31 -15.25 -9.60 -19.16
N ILE A 32 -15.56 -8.82 -18.13
CA ILE A 32 -15.68 -9.26 -16.73
C ILE A 32 -16.94 -8.68 -16.08
N ASN A 33 -17.67 -9.50 -15.32
CA ASN A 33 -18.91 -9.13 -14.63
C ASN A 33 -18.67 -7.97 -13.64
N LEU A 34 -19.31 -6.82 -13.88
CA LEU A 34 -19.10 -5.58 -13.10
C LEU A 34 -19.48 -5.72 -11.62
N ASP A 35 -20.45 -6.57 -11.29
CA ASP A 35 -20.94 -6.75 -9.91
C ASP A 35 -19.89 -7.38 -8.99
N THR A 36 -19.24 -8.47 -9.43
CA THR A 36 -18.17 -9.12 -8.67
C THR A 36 -16.92 -8.23 -8.60
N PHE A 37 -16.67 -7.44 -9.65
CA PHE A 37 -15.52 -6.55 -9.72
C PHE A 37 -15.66 -5.33 -8.80
N ALA A 38 -16.85 -4.73 -8.71
CA ALA A 38 -17.13 -3.62 -7.81
C ALA A 38 -16.95 -4.01 -6.33
N PHE A 39 -17.38 -5.21 -5.95
CA PHE A 39 -17.17 -5.74 -4.60
C PHE A 39 -15.69 -5.99 -4.30
N GLY A 40 -14.96 -6.55 -5.27
CA GLY A 40 -13.52 -6.77 -5.18
C GLY A 40 -12.70 -5.48 -5.06
N ILE A 41 -13.04 -4.44 -5.83
CA ILE A 41 -12.34 -3.15 -5.78
C ILE A 41 -12.56 -2.42 -4.45
N THR A 42 -13.77 -2.46 -3.89
CA THR A 42 -14.05 -1.89 -2.56
C THR A 42 -13.24 -2.56 -1.46
N ALA A 43 -13.11 -3.90 -1.49
CA ALA A 43 -12.29 -4.63 -0.54
C ALA A 43 -10.79 -4.31 -0.73
N GLY A 44 -10.33 -4.25 -1.97
CA GLY A 44 -8.95 -3.92 -2.32
C GLY A 44 -8.53 -2.54 -1.84
N VAL A 45 -9.34 -1.50 -2.08
CA VAL A 45 -9.00 -0.12 -1.65
C VAL A 45 -8.89 0.00 -0.13
N ARG A 46 -9.73 -0.75 0.61
CA ARG A 46 -9.72 -0.76 2.07
C ARG A 46 -8.44 -1.40 2.62
N VAL A 47 -7.95 -2.47 1.99
CA VAL A 47 -6.68 -3.12 2.34
C VAL A 47 -5.48 -2.23 1.98
N VAL A 48 -5.49 -1.56 0.83
CA VAL A 48 -4.43 -0.62 0.46
C VAL A 48 -4.38 0.57 1.43
N GLY A 49 -5.54 1.09 1.82
CA GLY A 49 -5.65 2.18 2.80
C GLY A 49 -5.06 1.81 4.16
N THR A 50 -5.36 0.62 4.70
CA THR A 50 -4.78 0.18 5.98
C THR A 50 -3.28 -0.03 5.87
N LEU A 51 -2.78 -0.63 4.79
CA LEU A 51 -1.34 -0.81 4.58
C LEU A 51 -0.57 0.52 4.55
N ALA A 52 -1.12 1.56 3.92
CA ALA A 52 -0.51 2.89 3.91
C ALA A 52 -0.43 3.50 5.32
N ILE A 53 -1.50 3.40 6.11
CA ILE A 53 -1.54 3.91 7.49
C ILE A 53 -0.55 3.15 8.37
N THR A 54 -0.52 1.81 8.28
CA THR A 54 0.41 0.98 9.05
C THR A 54 1.86 1.25 8.66
N GLY A 55 2.15 1.47 7.37
CA GLY A 55 3.49 1.83 6.90
C GLY A 55 3.97 3.17 7.46
N CYS A 56 3.11 4.19 7.48
CA CYS A 56 3.41 5.47 8.11
C CYS A 56 3.61 5.36 9.63
N LEU A 57 2.76 4.60 10.33
CA LEU A 57 2.89 4.35 11.78
C LEU A 57 4.19 3.60 12.12
N LEU A 58 4.51 2.55 11.36
CA LEU A 58 5.72 1.76 11.58
C LEU A 58 6.99 2.59 11.32
N GLY A 59 6.94 3.51 10.35
CA GLY A 59 7.99 4.50 10.11
C GLY A 59 8.17 5.47 11.28
N ALA A 60 7.07 6.00 11.82
CA ALA A 60 7.10 6.90 12.97
C ALA A 60 7.64 6.22 14.23
N ILE A 61 7.18 5.00 14.55
CA ILE A 61 7.67 4.20 15.69
C ILE A 61 9.16 3.87 15.51
N GLY A 62 9.58 3.50 14.30
CA GLY A 62 10.97 3.23 13.99
C GLY A 62 11.88 4.45 14.18
N CYS A 63 11.39 5.65 13.85
CA CYS A 63 12.12 6.89 14.10
C CYS A 63 12.18 7.23 15.60
N PHE A 64 11.04 7.10 16.30
CA PHE A 64 10.93 7.36 17.74
C PHE A 64 11.82 6.44 18.57
N GLY A 65 11.84 5.14 18.26
CA GLY A 65 12.69 4.16 18.96
C GLY A 65 14.19 4.38 18.73
N LEU A 66 14.57 4.90 17.56
CA LEU A 66 15.94 5.26 17.26
C LEU A 66 16.35 6.50 18.06
N GLU A 67 15.55 7.57 18.04
CA GLU A 67 15.84 8.78 18.82
C GLU A 67 15.87 8.51 20.34
N TYR A 68 14.96 7.70 20.87
CA TYR A 68 14.97 7.33 22.30
C TYR A 68 16.26 6.60 22.72
N ASN A 69 16.84 5.79 21.83
CA ASN A 69 18.09 5.10 22.12
C ASN A 69 19.29 6.05 22.11
N ASN A 70 19.25 7.13 21.32
CA ASN A 70 20.31 8.14 21.24
C ASN A 70 20.26 9.18 22.38
N VAL A 71 19.13 9.32 23.09
CA VAL A 71 18.98 10.27 24.22
C VAL A 71 19.34 9.61 25.57
N SER A 72 19.56 8.29 25.60
CA SER A 72 19.94 7.54 26.81
C SER A 72 21.45 7.23 26.90
N SER A 73 22.31 7.92 26.15
CA SER A 73 23.78 7.86 26.27
C SER A 73 24.38 9.22 26.60
#